data_AF-A0A6G3MHX8-F1
#
_entry.id   AF-A0A6G3MHX8-F1
#
_cell.length_a   1.000
_cell.length_b   1.000
_cell.length_c   1.000
_cell.angle_alpha   90.00
_cell.angle_beta   90.00
_cell.angle_gamma   90.00
#
_symmetry.space_group_name_H-M   'P 1'
#
loop_
_entity.id
_entity.type
_entity.pdbx_description
1 polymer ?
#
loop_
_entity_poly.entity_id
_entity_poly.type
_entity_poly.pdbx_seq_one_letter_code
_entity_poly.pdbx_strand_id
1 'polypeptide(L)'
;IMGTTRNRKKSHSYSPNKNCNSLSSEDELKNKSTIPVNLDEIRKKNPNIDENLDKPTFLTKEQRQILALETRQKEVEKKKQEIEMVRKNRDSFFNKKPKEKNRKKHHSDEKRNEPEAVLDEKSLKAIKDRYFGTTKRKRRIRSHNERKFLFDWDGAEDTSRDYNELYQNRHQIQLFGRGHLAGIDYKVQKKELSKFYGDLMNKRRSEQELEMVKQRDKKEIMKVSKSLFDDRHWTRKDLIEMSDRDWRIFKEDFGISVKGGKICNPFRCWEESGLPPKLLEVIEKLGYEAPTPIQ
;
A
#
# COMPACT_ATOMS: atom_id res chain seq x y z
N ILE A 1 37.05 -6.68 -10.00
CA ILE A 1 38.12 -6.90 -11.01
C ILE A 1 37.42 -7.52 -12.20
N MET A 2 37.28 -6.98 -13.40
CA MET A 2 37.49 -5.69 -14.07
C MET A 2 36.29 -5.59 -15.05
N GLY A 3 35.90 -4.49 -15.68
CA GLY A 3 36.52 -3.20 -15.93
C GLY A 3 35.64 -2.53 -16.98
N THR A 4 35.32 -1.28 -16.73
CA THR A 4 34.58 -0.35 -17.58
C THR A 4 35.41 0.09 -18.79
N THR A 5 34.76 0.61 -19.85
CA THR A 5 35.10 1.86 -20.58
C THR A 5 34.17 1.99 -21.80
N ARG A 6 33.30 3.01 -21.92
CA ARG A 6 33.53 4.44 -22.26
C ARG A 6 34.02 4.67 -23.69
N ASN A 7 33.19 5.25 -24.55
CA ASN A 7 33.26 6.65 -25.04
C ASN A 7 32.34 6.81 -26.27
N ARG A 8 31.46 7.81 -26.45
CA ARG A 8 31.45 9.29 -26.28
C ARG A 8 31.83 10.03 -27.58
N LYS A 9 30.96 10.98 -27.94
CA LYS A 9 31.09 12.22 -28.77
C LYS A 9 30.65 12.09 -30.24
N LYS A 10 29.65 12.90 -30.69
CA LYS A 10 29.70 14.34 -31.12
C LYS A 10 30.70 14.52 -32.29
N SER A 11 30.43 15.20 -33.41
CA SER A 11 29.52 16.32 -33.69
C SER A 11 29.65 16.76 -35.17
N HIS A 12 28.58 17.37 -35.72
CA HIS A 12 28.53 18.58 -36.57
C HIS A 12 29.46 18.77 -37.81
N SER A 13 28.86 18.90 -38.99
CA SER A 13 29.15 19.91 -40.06
C SER A 13 28.26 19.59 -41.28
N TYR A 14 27.40 20.49 -41.76
CA TYR A 14 27.61 21.65 -42.65
C TYR A 14 27.94 21.29 -44.12
N SER A 15 26.89 21.38 -44.97
CA SER A 15 26.77 21.85 -46.37
C SER A 15 27.75 21.36 -47.47
N PRO A 16 27.28 21.17 -48.72
CA PRO A 16 27.21 22.33 -49.60
C PRO A 16 26.02 22.40 -50.57
N ASN A 17 25.59 23.65 -50.77
CA ASN A 17 24.90 24.19 -51.93
C ASN A 17 25.64 23.95 -53.27
N LYS A 18 24.86 23.83 -54.35
CA LYS A 18 25.04 24.34 -55.74
C LYS A 18 23.94 23.66 -56.57
N ASN A 19 22.81 24.28 -56.92
CA ASN A 19 22.55 25.57 -57.60
C ASN A 19 23.14 25.67 -59.01
N CYS A 20 22.31 26.18 -59.93
CA CYS A 20 22.51 26.63 -61.32
C CYS A 20 21.77 25.76 -62.38
N ASN A 21 21.04 26.28 -63.37
CA ASN A 21 20.83 27.68 -63.78
C ASN A 21 19.70 27.79 -64.84
N SER A 22 19.41 29.07 -65.19
CA SER A 22 18.62 29.66 -66.31
C SER A 22 17.17 30.04 -65.95
N LEU A 23 16.82 31.26 -65.51
CA LEU A 23 17.40 32.62 -65.60
C LEU A 23 17.34 33.28 -66.99
N SER A 24 16.38 34.21 -67.16
CA SER A 24 16.59 35.61 -67.57
C SER A 24 15.22 36.33 -67.58
N SER A 25 14.86 37.24 -66.66
CA SER A 25 15.43 38.54 -66.24
C SER A 25 15.01 39.71 -67.14
N GLU A 26 14.29 40.66 -66.54
CA GLU A 26 14.42 42.14 -66.65
C GLU A 26 13.36 42.72 -65.69
N ASP A 27 13.75 43.11 -64.47
CA ASP A 27 14.20 44.45 -64.05
C ASP A 27 13.01 45.34 -63.62
N GLU A 28 12.70 45.36 -62.32
CA GLU A 28 13.08 46.42 -61.38
C GLU A 28 12.67 47.83 -61.80
N LEU A 29 11.67 48.41 -61.10
CA LEU A 29 11.77 49.77 -60.55
C LEU A 29 10.86 49.91 -59.33
N LYS A 30 11.46 50.42 -58.26
CA LYS A 30 10.97 50.55 -56.88
C LYS A 30 10.01 51.75 -56.69
N ASN A 31 9.13 51.58 -55.71
CA ASN A 31 8.67 52.58 -54.73
C ASN A 31 8.38 54.01 -55.22
N LYS A 32 7.08 54.34 -55.35
CA LYS A 32 6.57 55.68 -55.04
C LYS A 32 5.46 55.55 -54.01
N SER A 33 5.66 56.13 -52.84
CA SER A 33 4.59 56.45 -51.90
C SER A 33 3.61 57.40 -52.59
N THR A 34 2.40 56.93 -52.89
CA THR A 34 1.30 57.80 -53.29
C THR A 34 0.27 57.81 -52.18
N ILE A 35 0.17 58.99 -51.57
CA ILE A 35 -0.88 59.48 -50.68
C ILE A 35 -2.25 58.87 -51.06
N PRO A 36 -3.09 58.44 -50.11
CA PRO A 36 -4.45 58.00 -50.42
C PRO A 36 -5.15 59.11 -51.19
N VAL A 37 -5.69 58.76 -52.37
CA VAL A 37 -6.32 59.72 -53.27
C VAL A 37 -7.48 60.39 -52.52
N ASN A 38 -7.46 61.73 -52.47
CA ASN A 38 -8.45 62.52 -51.75
C ASN A 38 -9.81 62.38 -52.45
N LEU A 39 -10.81 61.85 -51.75
CA LEU A 39 -12.10 61.44 -52.35
C LEU A 39 -12.86 62.59 -53.02
N ASP A 40 -12.62 63.84 -52.60
CA ASP A 40 -13.26 65.02 -53.19
C ASP A 40 -12.63 65.43 -54.53
N GLU A 41 -11.39 65.05 -54.82
CA GLU A 41 -10.73 65.35 -56.11
C GLU A 41 -11.19 64.42 -57.24
N ILE A 42 -11.58 63.17 -56.92
CA ILE A 42 -12.17 62.23 -57.88
C ILE A 42 -13.59 62.66 -58.25
N ARG A 43 -14.38 63.10 -57.26
CA ARG A 43 -15.74 63.65 -57.48
C ARG A 43 -15.74 64.90 -58.36
N LYS A 44 -14.72 65.77 -58.23
CA LYS A 44 -14.55 66.95 -59.11
C LYS A 44 -14.09 66.61 -60.52
N LYS A 45 -13.28 65.56 -60.70
CA LYS A 45 -12.80 65.15 -62.04
C LYS A 45 -13.88 64.46 -62.87
N ASN A 46 -14.87 63.85 -62.22
CA ASN A 46 -16.01 63.25 -62.90
C ASN A 46 -17.31 63.48 -62.10
N PRO A 47 -17.89 64.70 -62.11
CA PRO A 47 -19.13 64.99 -61.40
C PRO A 47 -20.32 64.15 -61.91
N ASN A 48 -20.18 63.57 -63.10
CA ASN A 48 -21.19 62.74 -63.73
C ASN A 48 -21.16 61.26 -63.29
N ILE A 49 -20.25 60.83 -62.40
CA ILE A 49 -20.27 59.43 -61.92
C ILE A 49 -21.49 59.19 -61.02
N ASP A 50 -21.74 60.10 -60.08
CA ASP A 50 -22.85 59.95 -59.13
C ASP A 50 -24.22 60.00 -59.85
N GLU A 51 -24.38 60.89 -60.84
CA GLU A 51 -25.59 60.94 -61.67
C GLU A 51 -25.77 59.73 -62.62
N ASN A 52 -24.68 59.04 -62.97
CA ASN A 52 -24.73 57.82 -63.78
C ASN A 52 -24.92 56.55 -62.94
N LEU A 53 -24.69 56.60 -61.62
CA LEU A 53 -24.96 55.49 -60.69
C LEU A 53 -26.45 55.41 -60.31
N ASP A 54 -27.15 56.55 -60.24
CA ASP A 54 -28.59 56.59 -59.95
C ASP A 54 -29.46 56.18 -61.14
N LYS A 55 -28.92 56.19 -62.37
CA LYS A 55 -29.62 55.77 -63.58
C LYS A 55 -29.33 54.29 -63.87
N PRO A 56 -30.35 53.41 -63.93
CA PRO A 56 -30.12 51.99 -64.20
C PRO A 56 -29.51 51.81 -65.60
N THR A 57 -28.35 51.18 -65.67
CA THR A 57 -27.68 50.88 -66.94
C THR A 57 -28.27 49.62 -67.55
N PHE A 58 -28.71 49.72 -68.81
CA PHE A 58 -29.29 48.57 -69.52
C PHE A 58 -28.18 47.64 -70.00
N LEU A 59 -28.06 46.49 -69.34
CA LEU A 59 -27.14 45.41 -69.72
C LEU A 59 -27.87 44.40 -70.60
N THR A 60 -27.20 43.98 -71.67
CA THR A 60 -27.70 42.90 -72.54
C THR A 60 -27.84 41.59 -71.76
N LYS A 61 -28.62 40.65 -72.29
CA LYS A 61 -28.89 39.36 -71.64
C LYS A 61 -27.59 38.58 -71.38
N GLU A 62 -26.64 38.61 -72.33
CA GLU A 62 -25.34 37.95 -72.20
C GLU A 62 -24.47 38.61 -71.13
N GLN A 63 -24.40 39.95 -71.10
CA GLN A 63 -23.65 40.69 -70.08
C GLN A 63 -24.20 40.44 -68.66
N ARG A 64 -25.53 40.35 -68.51
CA ARG A 64 -26.16 39.96 -67.23
C ARG A 64 -25.81 38.53 -66.82
N GLN A 65 -25.76 37.59 -67.78
CA GLN A 65 -25.35 36.21 -67.49
C GLN A 65 -23.89 36.13 -67.04
N ILE A 66 -22.99 36.87 -67.71
CA ILE A 66 -21.57 36.94 -67.33
C ILE A 66 -21.41 37.51 -65.92
N LEU A 67 -22.08 38.63 -65.61
CA LEU A 67 -22.05 39.23 -64.28
C LEU A 67 -22.64 38.30 -63.21
N ALA A 68 -23.74 37.60 -63.51
CA ALA A 68 -24.32 36.63 -62.58
C ALA A 68 -23.40 35.42 -62.32
N LEU A 69 -22.64 34.97 -63.33
CA LEU A 69 -21.64 33.93 -63.15
C LEU A 69 -20.46 34.44 -62.31
N GLU A 70 -20.01 35.67 -62.53
CA GLU A 70 -18.93 36.28 -61.76
C GLU A 70 -19.32 36.50 -60.29
N THR A 71 -20.54 37.01 -60.01
CA THR A 71 -21.04 37.15 -58.64
C THR A 71 -21.14 35.80 -57.96
N ARG A 72 -21.65 34.78 -58.67
CA ARG A 72 -21.70 33.40 -58.16
C ARG A 72 -20.31 32.85 -57.86
N GLN A 73 -19.32 33.10 -58.71
CA GLN A 73 -17.93 32.68 -58.47
C GLN A 73 -17.36 33.37 -57.21
N LYS A 74 -17.57 34.68 -57.06
CA LYS A 74 -17.16 35.45 -55.87
C LYS A 74 -17.82 34.93 -54.58
N GLU A 75 -19.10 34.57 -54.64
CA GLU A 75 -19.79 33.97 -53.48
C GLU A 75 -19.23 32.59 -53.10
N VAL A 76 -18.92 31.76 -54.10
CA VAL A 76 -18.31 30.44 -53.87
C VAL A 76 -16.92 30.60 -53.26
N GLU A 77 -16.12 31.56 -53.72
CA GLU A 77 -14.80 31.85 -53.13
C GLU A 77 -14.90 32.35 -51.68
N LYS A 78 -15.84 33.27 -51.39
CA LYS A 78 -16.08 33.73 -50.01
C LYS A 78 -16.44 32.57 -49.09
N LYS A 79 -17.34 31.68 -49.52
CA LYS A 79 -17.71 30.49 -48.76
C LYS A 79 -16.52 29.55 -48.55
N LYS A 80 -15.66 29.36 -49.55
CA LYS A 80 -14.43 28.57 -49.41
C LYS A 80 -13.47 29.18 -48.38
N GLN A 81 -13.27 30.49 -48.43
CA GLN A 81 -12.41 31.21 -47.46
C GLN A 81 -12.95 31.06 -46.03
N GLU A 82 -14.26 31.20 -45.85
CA GLU A 82 -14.89 31.04 -44.53
C GLU A 82 -14.74 29.62 -43.97
N ILE A 83 -14.95 28.60 -44.80
CA ILE A 83 -14.73 27.20 -44.44
C ILE A 83 -13.25 26.96 -44.06
N GLU A 84 -12.31 27.55 -44.80
CA GLU A 84 -10.88 27.40 -44.50
C GLU A 84 -10.47 28.10 -43.20
N MET A 85 -11.05 29.26 -42.90
CA MET A 85 -10.84 29.93 -41.60
C MET A 85 -11.37 29.11 -40.44
N VAL A 86 -12.56 28.50 -40.58
CA VAL A 86 -13.12 27.60 -39.56
C VAL A 86 -12.23 26.37 -39.34
N ARG A 87 -11.69 25.77 -40.42
CA ARG A 87 -10.74 24.66 -40.33
C ARG A 87 -9.46 25.06 -39.58
N LYS A 88 -8.84 26.20 -39.93
CA LYS A 88 -7.65 26.72 -39.24
C LYS A 88 -7.89 26.97 -37.75
N ASN A 89 -9.05 27.53 -37.38
CA ASN A 89 -9.42 27.74 -35.99
C ASN A 89 -9.56 26.42 -35.23
N ARG A 90 -10.22 25.41 -35.84
CA ARG A 90 -10.34 24.08 -35.25
C ARG A 90 -8.98 23.42 -35.02
N ASP A 91 -8.09 23.44 -36.02
CA ASP A 91 -6.75 22.86 -35.88
C ASP A 91 -5.92 23.58 -34.80
N SER A 92 -6.07 24.90 -34.66
CA SER A 92 -5.39 25.66 -33.60
C SER A 92 -5.87 25.30 -32.19
N PHE A 93 -7.14 24.93 -32.03
CA PHE A 93 -7.74 24.52 -30.76
C PHE A 93 -7.31 23.10 -30.36
N PHE A 94 -7.30 22.17 -31.32
CA PHE A 94 -6.91 20.78 -31.09
C PHE A 94 -5.38 20.57 -31.01
N ASN A 95 -4.56 21.39 -31.69
CA ASN A 95 -3.10 21.31 -31.60
C ASN A 95 -2.47 22.13 -30.45
N LYS A 96 -3.26 22.88 -29.68
CA LYS A 96 -2.83 23.40 -28.37
C LYS A 96 -2.79 22.25 -27.35
N LYS A 97 -1.76 21.39 -27.44
CA LYS A 97 -1.36 20.55 -26.30
C LYS A 97 -1.12 21.46 -25.09
N PRO A 98 -1.63 21.14 -23.89
CA PRO A 98 -1.37 21.94 -22.70
C PRO A 98 0.11 21.83 -22.36
N LYS A 99 0.89 22.85 -22.72
CA LYS A 99 2.24 23.02 -22.17
C LYS A 99 2.09 23.51 -20.74
N GLU A 100 2.32 22.61 -19.79
CA GLU A 100 2.65 22.92 -18.40
C GLU A 100 3.59 24.13 -18.36
N LYS A 101 3.11 25.23 -17.78
CA LYS A 101 3.93 26.38 -17.43
C LYS A 101 3.77 26.65 -15.95
N ASN A 102 4.69 26.09 -15.17
CA ASN A 102 5.44 26.77 -14.11
C ASN A 102 4.86 28.15 -13.70
N ARG A 103 3.88 28.17 -12.80
CA ARG A 103 3.61 29.36 -11.98
C ARG A 103 4.39 29.22 -10.68
N LYS A 104 5.54 29.89 -10.66
CA LYS A 104 6.37 30.07 -9.47
C LYS A 104 5.57 30.81 -8.40
N LYS A 105 5.70 30.29 -7.18
CA LYS A 105 5.16 30.75 -5.89
C LYS A 105 5.39 32.25 -5.66
N HIS A 106 4.33 32.96 -5.28
CA HIS A 106 4.45 34.09 -4.36
C HIS A 106 4.29 33.56 -2.92
N HIS A 107 5.01 34.21 -2.03
CA HIS A 107 5.51 33.78 -0.74
C HIS A 107 4.46 33.97 0.37
N SER A 108 3.87 32.86 0.86
CA SER A 108 3.33 32.75 2.24
C SER A 108 2.99 31.30 2.62
N ASP A 109 3.79 30.31 2.19
CA ASP A 109 3.51 28.88 2.42
C ASP A 109 4.78 28.10 2.82
N GLU A 110 5.64 28.73 3.61
CA GLU A 110 6.89 28.13 4.11
C GLU A 110 6.64 27.22 5.34
N LYS A 111 5.57 26.42 5.26
CA LYS A 111 5.19 25.37 6.21
C LYS A 111 4.60 24.11 5.56
N ARG A 112 4.68 23.97 4.22
CA ARG A 112 4.04 22.88 3.44
C ARG A 112 5.03 21.98 2.69
N ASN A 113 6.24 21.81 3.22
CA ASN A 113 7.14 20.74 2.77
C ASN A 113 7.29 19.66 3.86
N GLU A 114 6.25 19.43 4.65
CA GLU A 114 6.04 18.10 5.21
C GLU A 114 5.66 17.22 4.01
N PRO A 115 6.29 16.04 3.81
CA PRO A 115 5.73 15.08 2.86
C PRO A 115 4.27 14.89 3.27
N GLU A 116 3.31 15.15 2.37
CA GLU A 116 1.92 14.76 2.63
C GLU A 116 1.98 13.29 2.97
N ALA A 117 1.79 12.97 4.26
CA ALA A 117 1.80 11.61 4.74
C ALA A 117 0.81 10.88 3.84
N VAL A 118 1.30 9.92 3.05
CA VAL A 118 0.46 9.15 2.15
C VAL A 118 -0.51 8.40 3.06
N LEU A 119 -1.67 8.99 3.25
CA LEU A 119 -2.69 8.51 4.16
C LEU A 119 -3.26 7.25 3.54
N ASP A 120 -3.22 6.17 4.32
CA ASP A 120 -3.75 4.88 3.92
C ASP A 120 -5.18 5.00 3.41
N GLU A 121 -5.55 4.28 2.36
CA GLU A 121 -6.89 4.38 1.73
C GLU A 121 -8.03 4.18 2.75
N LYS A 122 -7.83 3.32 3.75
CA LYS A 122 -8.77 3.09 4.86
C LYS A 122 -8.92 4.33 5.75
N SER A 123 -7.83 5.05 6.00
CA SER A 123 -7.85 6.29 6.77
C SER A 123 -8.61 7.40 6.02
N LEU A 124 -8.37 7.53 4.71
CA LEU A 124 -9.09 8.46 3.84
C LEU A 124 -10.58 8.11 3.77
N LYS A 125 -10.92 6.83 3.71
CA LYS A 125 -12.30 6.36 3.77
C LYS A 125 -12.96 6.70 5.11
N ALA A 126 -12.27 6.49 6.23
CA ALA A 126 -12.78 6.85 7.56
C ALA A 126 -13.01 8.38 7.70
N ILE A 127 -12.09 9.19 7.15
CA ILE A 127 -12.24 10.65 7.07
C ILE A 127 -13.47 10.99 6.23
N LYS A 128 -13.59 10.41 5.04
CA LYS A 128 -14.71 10.64 4.13
C LYS A 128 -16.05 10.30 4.79
N ASP A 129 -16.17 9.13 5.40
CA ASP A 129 -17.40 8.67 6.04
C ASP A 129 -17.80 9.58 7.22
N ARG A 130 -16.82 10.16 7.93
CA ARG A 130 -17.05 11.11 9.04
C ARG A 130 -17.56 12.47 8.57
N TYR A 131 -17.00 13.03 7.49
CA TYR A 131 -17.33 14.39 7.03
C TYR A 131 -18.49 14.43 6.03
N PHE A 132 -18.63 13.43 5.17
CA PHE A 132 -19.71 13.35 4.18
C PHE A 132 -20.98 12.67 4.73
N GLY A 133 -20.96 12.20 5.98
CA GLY A 133 -22.17 11.78 6.71
C GLY A 133 -22.82 10.49 6.19
N THR A 134 -22.04 9.56 5.65
CA THR A 134 -22.57 8.26 5.20
C THR A 134 -23.24 7.51 6.35
N THR A 135 -24.42 6.94 6.11
CA THR A 135 -25.18 6.18 7.09
C THR A 135 -24.43 4.90 7.48
N LYS A 136 -24.05 4.80 8.76
CA LYS A 136 -23.42 3.57 9.29
C LYS A 136 -24.45 2.43 9.28
N ARG A 137 -24.09 1.28 8.72
CA ARG A 137 -24.91 0.07 8.78
C ARG A 137 -25.05 -0.36 10.24
N LYS A 138 -26.30 -0.49 10.72
CA LYS A 138 -26.57 -1.01 12.07
C LYS A 138 -26.23 -2.50 12.12
N ARG A 139 -25.70 -2.96 13.26
CA ARG A 139 -25.49 -4.39 13.52
C ARG A 139 -26.82 -5.12 13.37
N ARG A 140 -26.82 -6.24 12.64
CA ARG A 140 -28.01 -7.10 12.55
C ARG A 140 -28.21 -7.76 13.91
N ILE A 141 -29.34 -7.48 14.57
CA ILE A 141 -29.71 -8.17 15.80
C ILE A 141 -30.03 -9.62 15.42
N ARG A 142 -29.42 -10.58 16.11
CA ARG A 142 -29.65 -12.02 15.86
C ARG A 142 -31.13 -12.33 16.08
N SER A 143 -31.79 -12.90 15.07
CA SER A 143 -33.20 -13.26 15.12
C SER A 143 -33.37 -14.62 15.83
N HIS A 144 -34.26 -14.70 16.80
CA HIS A 144 -34.50 -15.92 17.60
C HIS A 144 -35.07 -17.09 16.76
N ASN A 145 -35.57 -16.83 15.54
CA ASN A 145 -36.16 -17.83 14.64
C ASN A 145 -35.18 -18.39 13.57
N GLU A 146 -33.89 -18.05 13.61
CA GLU A 146 -32.90 -18.63 12.67
C GLU A 146 -32.50 -20.05 13.12
N ARG A 147 -32.84 -21.05 12.29
CA ARG A 147 -32.70 -22.51 12.55
C ARG A 147 -31.27 -23.02 12.77
N LYS A 148 -30.24 -22.20 12.55
CA LYS A 148 -28.83 -22.57 12.74
C LYS A 148 -28.25 -21.73 13.86
N PHE A 149 -28.18 -22.30 15.05
CA PHE A 149 -27.48 -21.68 16.17
C PHE A 149 -25.96 -21.71 15.88
N LEU A 150 -25.39 -20.55 15.56
CA LEU A 150 -23.95 -20.37 15.44
C LEU A 150 -23.42 -19.97 16.81
N PHE A 151 -22.67 -20.87 17.46
CA PHE A 151 -22.04 -20.60 18.76
C PHE A 151 -20.84 -19.65 18.66
N ASP A 152 -20.18 -19.62 17.49
CA ASP A 152 -19.00 -18.82 17.26
C ASP A 152 -19.34 -17.37 16.90
N TRP A 153 -18.40 -16.47 17.19
CA TRP A 153 -18.43 -15.09 16.75
C TRP A 153 -18.02 -14.98 15.27
N ASP A 154 -18.69 -14.13 14.51
CA ASP A 154 -18.29 -13.83 13.13
C ASP A 154 -17.03 -12.95 13.12
N GLY A 155 -16.06 -13.26 12.26
CA GLY A 155 -14.85 -12.45 12.09
C GLY A 155 -15.12 -11.05 11.56
N ALA A 156 -16.27 -10.82 10.92
CA ALA A 156 -16.72 -9.47 10.55
C ALA A 156 -17.13 -8.60 11.75
N GLU A 157 -17.31 -9.19 12.94
CA GLU A 157 -17.61 -8.49 14.19
C GLU A 157 -16.35 -8.06 14.97
N ASP A 158 -15.15 -8.44 14.51
CA ASP A 158 -13.86 -8.04 15.10
C ASP A 158 -13.58 -6.54 14.92
N THR A 159 -13.37 -5.83 16.02
CA THR A 159 -13.11 -4.39 16.06
C THR A 159 -11.65 -4.04 16.34
N SER A 160 -10.74 -5.02 16.42
CA SER A 160 -9.34 -4.79 16.81
C SER A 160 -8.44 -4.31 15.67
N ARG A 161 -8.88 -4.44 14.41
CA ARG A 161 -8.08 -4.11 13.22
C ARG A 161 -8.17 -2.62 12.88
N ASP A 162 -7.24 -1.85 13.41
CA ASP A 162 -7.10 -0.43 13.10
C ASP A 162 -6.25 -0.16 11.84
N TYR A 163 -6.52 0.96 11.17
CA TYR A 163 -5.72 1.45 10.04
C TYR A 163 -4.52 2.29 10.47
N ASN A 164 -4.47 2.71 11.73
CA ASN A 164 -3.38 3.53 12.25
C ASN A 164 -2.41 2.63 13.03
N GLU A 165 -1.14 2.67 12.65
CA GLU A 165 -0.06 1.88 13.26
C GLU A 165 0.03 2.07 14.78
N LEU A 166 -0.27 3.28 15.29
CA LEU A 166 -0.26 3.56 16.74
C LEU A 166 -1.29 2.72 17.52
N TYR A 167 -2.41 2.39 16.88
CA TYR A 167 -3.48 1.57 17.47
C TYR A 167 -3.36 0.09 17.10
N GLN A 168 -2.69 -0.22 16.00
CA GLN A 168 -2.33 -1.60 15.66
C GLN A 168 -1.23 -2.13 16.60
N ASN A 169 -0.16 -1.35 16.77
CA ASN A 169 0.98 -1.65 17.65
C ASN A 169 0.89 -0.85 18.95
N ARG A 170 -0.22 -1.02 19.69
CA ARG A 170 -0.38 -0.33 20.98
C ARG A 170 0.74 -0.73 21.93
N HIS A 171 1.41 0.27 22.49
CA HIS A 171 2.42 0.04 23.51
C HIS A 171 1.77 -0.65 24.72
N GLN A 172 2.22 -1.87 25.00
CA GLN A 172 1.75 -2.62 26.17
C GLN A 172 2.31 -1.99 27.45
N ILE A 173 1.45 -1.86 28.46
CA ILE A 173 1.81 -1.28 29.75
C ILE A 173 2.84 -2.18 30.44
N GLN A 174 4.01 -1.63 30.75
CA GLN A 174 5.12 -2.39 31.33
C GLN A 174 5.17 -2.40 32.87
N LEU A 175 4.23 -1.74 33.56
CA LEU A 175 4.05 -1.77 35.04
C LEU A 175 5.38 -1.74 35.85
N PHE A 176 6.28 -0.81 35.50
CA PHE A 176 7.61 -0.66 36.10
C PHE A 176 8.50 -1.92 36.08
N GLY A 177 8.23 -2.87 35.19
CA GLY A 177 8.92 -4.16 35.10
C GLY A 177 8.68 -5.11 36.28
N ARG A 178 7.70 -4.80 37.15
CA ARG A 178 7.37 -5.61 38.34
C ARG A 178 5.95 -6.18 38.29
N GLY A 179 5.02 -5.46 37.67
CA GLY A 179 3.66 -5.95 37.44
C GLY A 179 3.56 -6.84 36.19
N HIS A 180 2.64 -7.79 36.22
CA HIS A 180 2.39 -8.77 35.16
C HIS A 180 0.88 -8.84 34.88
N LEU A 181 0.50 -9.10 33.64
CA LEU A 181 -0.90 -9.32 33.25
C LEU A 181 -1.41 -10.64 33.84
N ALA A 182 -2.67 -10.64 34.28
CA ALA A 182 -3.30 -11.84 34.81
C ALA A 182 -3.58 -12.88 33.71
N GLY A 183 -3.53 -14.16 34.07
CA GLY A 183 -3.85 -15.28 33.18
C GLY A 183 -2.76 -15.68 32.18
N ILE A 184 -1.79 -14.81 31.89
CA ILE A 184 -0.65 -15.12 31.04
C ILE A 184 0.49 -15.68 31.90
N ASP A 185 1.21 -16.70 31.43
CA ASP A 185 2.36 -17.24 32.17
C ASP A 185 3.40 -16.15 32.47
N TYR A 186 3.72 -16.00 33.76
CA TYR A 186 4.73 -15.09 34.27
C TYR A 186 6.08 -15.27 33.57
N LYS A 187 6.51 -16.50 33.27
CA LYS A 187 7.81 -16.76 32.65
C LYS A 187 7.86 -16.24 31.21
N VAL A 188 6.77 -16.39 30.46
CA VAL A 188 6.62 -15.88 29.09
C VAL A 188 6.63 -14.36 29.10
N GLN A 189 5.82 -13.75 29.98
CA GLN A 189 5.77 -12.30 30.16
C GLN A 189 7.16 -11.72 30.51
N LYS A 190 7.86 -12.33 31.47
CA LYS A 190 9.20 -11.90 31.89
C LYS A 190 10.18 -11.93 30.71
N LYS A 191 10.13 -12.93 29.83
CA LYS A 191 11.02 -13.03 28.67
C LYS A 191 10.81 -11.89 27.66
N GLU A 192 9.57 -11.49 27.45
CA GLU A 192 9.20 -10.43 26.49
C GLU A 192 9.44 -9.02 27.06
N LEU A 193 9.01 -8.79 28.31
CA LEU A 193 8.99 -7.48 28.97
C LEU A 193 10.32 -7.09 29.64
N SER A 194 11.18 -8.06 30.00
CA SER A 194 12.35 -7.79 30.86
C SER A 194 13.47 -6.97 30.20
N LYS A 195 13.45 -6.77 28.87
CA LYS A 195 14.58 -6.11 28.17
C LYS A 195 14.78 -4.66 28.63
N PHE A 196 13.75 -3.83 28.52
CA PHE A 196 13.87 -2.39 28.80
C PHE A 196 14.17 -2.08 30.28
N TYR A 197 13.35 -2.58 31.20
CA TYR A 197 13.57 -2.34 32.63
C TYR A 197 14.76 -3.13 33.20
N GLY A 198 15.14 -4.26 32.60
CA GLY A 198 16.36 -4.99 32.96
C GLY A 198 17.60 -4.13 32.73
N ASP A 199 17.75 -3.57 31.53
CA ASP A 199 18.87 -2.68 31.19
C ASP A 199 18.87 -1.41 32.04
N LEU A 200 17.68 -0.82 32.27
CA LEU A 200 17.54 0.39 33.10
C LEU A 200 17.96 0.14 34.56
N MET A 201 17.56 -1.01 35.13
CA MET A 201 17.92 -1.38 36.49
C MET A 201 19.41 -1.69 36.62
N ASN A 202 20.00 -2.36 35.63
CA ASN A 202 21.43 -2.65 35.61
C ASN A 202 22.28 -1.38 35.55
N LYS A 203 21.82 -0.33 34.85
CA LYS A 203 22.51 0.97 34.78
C LYS A 203 22.38 1.82 36.05
N ARG A 204 21.28 1.68 36.80
CA ARG A 204 20.96 2.55 37.95
C ARG A 204 21.36 1.98 39.30
N ARG A 205 21.45 0.65 39.44
CA ARG A 205 21.75 0.00 40.73
C ARG A 205 23.22 0.16 41.12
N SER A 206 23.45 0.26 42.42
CA SER A 206 24.79 0.10 42.99
C SER A 206 25.24 -1.36 42.94
N GLU A 207 26.54 -1.61 43.12
CA GLU A 207 27.09 -2.97 43.16
C GLU A 207 26.48 -3.82 44.28
N GLN A 208 26.24 -3.20 45.45
CA GLN A 208 25.61 -3.87 46.59
C GLN A 208 24.17 -4.30 46.29
N GLU A 209 23.38 -3.43 45.65
CA GLU A 209 22.00 -3.75 45.24
C GLU A 209 21.98 -4.84 44.17
N LEU A 210 22.93 -4.81 43.22
CA LEU A 210 23.07 -5.83 42.20
C LEU A 210 23.32 -7.20 42.83
N GLU A 211 24.19 -7.29 43.83
CA GLU A 211 24.51 -8.54 44.51
C GLU A 211 23.31 -9.08 45.31
N MET A 212 22.57 -8.21 46.03
CA MET A 212 21.33 -8.62 46.71
C MET A 212 20.30 -9.18 45.74
N VAL A 213 20.14 -8.56 44.58
CA VAL A 213 19.23 -9.05 43.53
C VAL A 213 19.70 -10.39 42.98
N LYS A 214 21.00 -10.54 42.68
CA LYS A 214 21.56 -11.84 42.26
C LYS A 214 21.30 -12.93 43.29
N GLN A 215 21.45 -12.65 44.58
CA GLN A 215 21.17 -13.62 45.64
C GLN A 215 19.70 -14.01 45.69
N ARG A 216 18.79 -13.03 45.56
CA ARG A 216 17.35 -13.30 45.48
C ARG A 216 17.01 -14.13 44.25
N ASP A 217 17.53 -13.77 43.08
CA ASP A 217 17.27 -14.48 41.83
C ASP A 217 17.82 -15.92 41.90
N LYS A 218 18.98 -16.13 42.52
CA LYS A 218 19.48 -17.49 42.85
C LYS A 218 18.49 -18.27 43.70
N LYS A 219 17.94 -17.68 44.76
CA LYS A 219 16.92 -18.33 45.61
C LYS A 219 15.65 -18.67 44.82
N GLU A 220 15.19 -17.78 43.95
CA GLU A 220 14.05 -18.03 43.07
C GLU A 220 14.33 -19.18 42.09
N ILE A 221 15.51 -19.20 41.46
CA ILE A 221 15.94 -20.28 40.57
C ILE A 221 15.99 -21.62 41.32
N MET A 222 16.49 -21.65 42.56
CA MET A 222 16.50 -22.85 43.40
C MET A 222 15.08 -23.35 43.72
N LYS A 223 14.14 -22.44 44.03
CA LYS A 223 12.74 -22.81 44.25
C LYS A 223 12.09 -23.37 43.00
N VAL A 224 12.30 -22.71 41.85
CA VAL A 224 11.74 -23.14 40.56
C VAL A 224 12.33 -24.47 40.12
N SER A 225 13.65 -24.66 40.24
CA SER A 225 14.31 -25.93 39.89
C SER A 225 13.84 -27.08 40.78
N LYS A 226 13.65 -26.85 42.09
CA LYS A 226 13.07 -27.85 42.98
C LYS A 226 11.66 -28.26 42.55
N SER A 227 10.78 -27.28 42.31
CA SER A 227 9.42 -27.56 41.80
C SER A 227 9.45 -28.30 40.46
N LEU A 228 10.30 -27.89 39.53
CA LEU A 228 10.45 -28.56 38.23
C LEU A 228 10.99 -29.99 38.37
N PHE A 229 11.84 -30.27 39.37
CA PHE A 229 12.34 -31.61 39.66
C PHE A 229 11.23 -32.51 40.22
N ASP A 230 10.39 -32.00 41.11
CA ASP A 230 9.26 -32.75 41.67
C ASP A 230 8.16 -33.01 40.61
N ASP A 231 7.92 -32.03 39.72
CA ASP A 231 6.91 -32.10 38.66
C ASP A 231 7.40 -32.75 37.35
N ARG A 232 8.57 -33.41 37.36
CA ARG A 232 9.08 -34.13 36.18
C ARG A 232 8.08 -35.17 35.70
N HIS A 233 8.05 -35.40 34.39
CA HIS A 233 7.28 -36.49 33.79
C HIS A 233 7.87 -37.86 34.20
N TRP A 234 7.01 -38.85 34.40
CA TRP A 234 7.38 -40.16 34.97
C TRP A 234 8.46 -40.89 34.16
N THR A 235 8.56 -40.65 32.85
CA THR A 235 9.59 -41.24 31.98
C THR A 235 11.01 -40.82 32.34
N ARG A 236 11.17 -39.68 33.02
CA ARG A 236 12.48 -39.16 33.48
C ARG A 236 12.71 -39.38 34.97
N LYS A 237 11.81 -40.10 35.64
CA LYS A 237 11.88 -40.42 37.05
C LYS A 237 12.30 -41.86 37.24
N ASP A 238 12.99 -42.14 38.33
CA ASP A 238 13.27 -43.51 38.73
C ASP A 238 12.05 -44.12 39.42
N LEU A 239 11.96 -45.46 39.43
CA LEU A 239 10.80 -46.16 39.99
C LEU A 239 10.60 -45.84 41.48
N ILE A 240 11.70 -45.67 42.22
CA ILE A 240 11.70 -45.35 43.65
C ILE A 240 11.19 -43.92 43.90
N GLU A 241 11.37 -43.01 42.95
CA GLU A 241 10.92 -41.61 43.03
C GLU A 241 9.46 -41.43 42.57
N MET A 242 8.79 -42.48 42.10
CA MET A 242 7.42 -42.41 41.60
C MET A 242 6.42 -42.15 42.73
N SER A 243 5.74 -41.00 42.67
CA SER A 243 4.63 -40.67 43.57
C SER A 243 3.28 -41.21 43.06
N ASP A 244 2.27 -41.26 43.93
CA ASP A 244 0.89 -41.59 43.54
C ASP A 244 0.32 -40.66 42.45
N ARG A 245 0.81 -39.41 42.40
CA ARG A 245 0.46 -38.47 41.32
C ARG A 245 1.04 -38.92 40.00
N ASP A 246 2.30 -39.34 39.98
CA ASP A 246 2.96 -39.81 38.77
C ASP A 246 2.32 -41.09 38.24
N TRP A 247 1.91 -41.99 39.14
CA TRP A 247 1.14 -43.18 38.77
C TRP A 247 -0.23 -42.85 38.18
N ARG A 248 -0.87 -41.77 38.65
CA ARG A 248 -2.11 -41.29 38.05
C ARG A 248 -1.88 -40.75 36.64
N ILE A 249 -0.82 -39.97 36.44
CA ILE A 249 -0.45 -39.43 35.12
C ILE A 249 -0.10 -40.58 34.16
N PHE A 250 0.68 -41.56 34.62
CA PHE A 250 0.98 -42.77 33.85
C PHE A 250 -0.31 -43.46 33.36
N LYS A 251 -1.28 -43.67 34.26
CA LYS A 251 -2.58 -44.26 33.89
C LYS A 251 -3.37 -43.38 32.94
N GLU A 252 -3.31 -42.07 33.07
CA GLU A 252 -3.97 -41.11 32.16
C GLU A 252 -3.36 -41.16 30.76
N ASP A 253 -2.03 -41.15 30.65
CA ASP A 253 -1.30 -41.18 29.38
C ASP A 253 -1.60 -42.44 28.57
N PHE A 254 -1.73 -43.59 29.25
CA PHE A 254 -2.06 -44.87 28.63
C PHE A 254 -3.57 -45.19 28.59
N GLY A 255 -4.44 -44.27 29.06
CA GLY A 255 -5.89 -44.46 29.06
C GLY A 255 -6.38 -45.60 29.96
N ILE A 256 -5.64 -45.95 31.01
CA ILE A 256 -5.94 -47.04 31.93
C ILE A 256 -6.88 -46.55 33.02
N SER A 257 -8.07 -47.14 33.09
CA SER A 257 -9.02 -46.93 34.19
C SER A 257 -9.24 -48.23 34.95
N VAL A 258 -9.09 -48.19 36.28
CA VAL A 258 -9.23 -49.37 37.12
C VAL A 258 -10.31 -49.15 38.17
N LYS A 259 -11.15 -50.16 38.37
CA LYS A 259 -12.19 -50.19 39.42
C LYS A 259 -11.80 -51.22 40.47
N GLY A 260 -11.82 -50.84 41.74
CA GLY A 260 -11.45 -51.72 42.86
C GLY A 260 -10.63 -50.98 43.93
N GLY A 261 -10.53 -51.57 45.12
CA GLY A 261 -9.67 -51.06 46.19
C GLY A 261 -8.32 -51.76 46.21
N LYS A 262 -7.25 -51.04 46.62
CA LYS A 262 -5.88 -51.55 46.76
C LYS A 262 -5.32 -52.25 45.51
N ILE A 263 -5.37 -51.55 44.37
CA ILE A 263 -4.77 -52.03 43.11
C ILE A 263 -3.26 -51.76 43.14
N CYS A 264 -2.46 -52.74 42.71
CA CYS A 264 -1.01 -52.57 42.55
C CYS A 264 -0.69 -51.55 41.45
N ASN A 265 0.43 -50.83 41.61
CA ASN A 265 0.88 -49.93 40.55
C ASN A 265 1.32 -50.75 39.32
N PRO A 266 1.03 -50.26 38.10
CA PRO A 266 1.51 -50.89 36.88
C PRO A 266 3.04 -50.82 36.81
N PHE A 267 3.66 -51.66 35.99
CA PHE A 267 5.09 -51.56 35.69
C PHE A 267 5.32 -50.70 34.44
N ARG A 268 6.40 -49.93 34.41
CA ARG A 268 6.68 -48.97 33.31
C ARG A 268 7.45 -49.62 32.16
N CYS A 269 8.31 -50.57 32.49
CA CYS A 269 9.06 -51.40 31.56
C CYS A 269 9.13 -52.84 32.07
N TRP A 270 9.52 -53.79 31.21
CA TRP A 270 9.59 -55.20 31.56
C TRP A 270 10.58 -55.49 32.70
N GLU A 271 11.67 -54.73 32.81
CA GLU A 271 12.66 -54.90 33.89
C GLU A 271 12.09 -54.58 35.28
N GLU A 272 11.12 -53.66 35.34
CA GLU A 272 10.46 -53.24 36.59
C GLU A 272 9.29 -54.14 37.00
N SER A 273 8.92 -55.12 36.16
CA SER A 273 7.76 -55.99 36.39
C SER A 273 7.92 -56.99 37.55
N GLY A 274 9.16 -57.22 38.01
CA GLY A 274 9.47 -58.25 39.01
C GLY A 274 9.32 -59.69 38.48
N LEU A 275 9.25 -59.87 37.16
CA LEU A 275 9.19 -61.19 36.53
C LEU A 275 10.53 -61.95 36.63
N PRO A 276 10.52 -63.29 36.71
CA PRO A 276 11.73 -64.10 36.65
C PRO A 276 12.58 -63.81 35.41
N PRO A 277 13.92 -63.82 35.51
CA PRO A 277 14.82 -63.45 34.40
C PRO A 277 14.62 -64.32 33.16
N LYS A 278 14.27 -65.61 33.34
CA LYS A 278 13.94 -66.52 32.23
C LYS A 278 12.76 -66.04 31.38
N LEU A 279 11.76 -65.39 31.99
CA LEU A 279 10.62 -64.86 31.24
C LEU A 279 10.99 -63.57 30.52
N LEU A 280 11.77 -62.70 31.15
CA LEU A 280 12.28 -61.47 30.51
C LEU A 280 13.10 -61.80 29.25
N GLU A 281 13.98 -62.79 29.31
CA GLU A 281 14.73 -63.26 28.14
C GLU A 281 13.83 -63.78 27.01
N VAL A 282 12.72 -64.45 27.35
CA VAL A 282 11.77 -64.96 26.35
C VAL A 282 10.99 -63.81 25.72
N ILE A 283 10.54 -62.83 26.51
CA ILE A 283 9.83 -61.62 26.04
C ILE A 283 10.73 -60.83 25.08
N GLU A 284 12.00 -60.66 25.44
CA GLU A 284 13.00 -60.01 24.60
C GLU A 284 13.24 -60.78 23.30
N LYS A 285 13.39 -62.12 23.36
CA LYS A 285 13.53 -62.98 22.16
C LYS A 285 12.31 -62.92 21.23
N LEU A 286 11.12 -62.73 21.78
CA LEU A 286 9.88 -62.58 21.02
C LEU A 286 9.72 -61.17 20.42
N GLY A 287 10.54 -60.21 20.83
CA GLY A 287 10.55 -58.84 20.29
C GLY A 287 9.52 -57.90 20.91
N TYR A 288 9.03 -58.18 22.13
CA TYR A 288 8.13 -57.27 22.83
C TYR A 288 8.94 -56.20 23.59
N GLU A 289 9.22 -55.07 22.94
CA GLU A 289 10.08 -54.01 23.50
C GLU A 289 9.50 -53.32 24.75
N ALA A 290 8.19 -53.07 24.77
CA ALA A 290 7.51 -52.37 25.87
C ALA A 290 6.13 -52.99 26.16
N PRO A 291 5.66 -52.96 27.42
CA PRO A 291 4.32 -53.41 27.76
C PRO A 291 3.26 -52.49 27.15
N THR A 292 2.19 -53.08 26.65
CA THR A 292 0.98 -52.37 26.23
C THR A 292 0.14 -51.96 27.46
N PRO A 293 -0.79 -50.98 27.35
CA PRO A 293 -1.55 -50.48 28.50
C PRO A 293 -2.33 -51.52 29.32
N ILE A 294 -2.66 -52.67 28.72
CA ILE A 294 -3.39 -53.77 29.38
C ILE A 294 -2.48 -54.84 29.98
N GLN A 295 -1.22 -54.89 29.54
CA GLN A 295 -0.20 -55.82 30.02
C GLN A 295 0.43 -55.30 31.30
#